data_AF-M6UDH8-F1
#
_entry.id   AF-M6UDH8-F1
#
_cell.length_a   1.000
_cell.length_b   1.000
_cell.length_c   1.000
_cell.angle_alpha   90.00
_cell.angle_beta   90.00
_cell.angle_gamma   90.00
#
_symmetry.space_group_name_H-M   'P 1'
#
loop_
_entity.id
_entity.type
_entity.pdbx_description
1 polymer ?
#
loop_
_entity_poly.entity_id
_entity_poly.type
_entity_poly.pdbx_seq_one_letter_code
_entity_poly.pdbx_strand_id
1 'polypeptide(L)'
;MYNWKVLIIIFLVSVGAILEYGINPTQIDASSSKVNYSIVQKPTDQPKDKAIKILVHDGGEFCYAPIFSGGESYIQIEQCWERHVMNARYDVFQRISYYIEDTWLCITAPEKVIRGEENWNYVNLRPCTINDPLQRWIVKENSFWTADGRYRLKDTNWYGYISRNSGDKYNHTLDSSMDDWVKTVATPGNISIQTSIAWDLQTAYGNERYFVRWGGSDKNTTPIYYNPESGHLAQYDPVSGSLYCMYSQVGESNWNWVKWALCSDSAISKDNPAFWNVFFETDEGGMITDYKGNALRVTRYGSNWGVAYAVKPSYLEKDTSNSPTSLFVVDKSLLDWTRYTASNLGKTDRYCPAGNKESLKHKRVKRTLPSDFQLTEDWIQRLYEITRSTAEPGTILGICGTCLLQSFQMLAELQEYHSQGPLQSGGYFFDTAPDTDPFDSFRQRYPLFYTLLRDVPTVYGSADDSSRMLTYISARTILPQYRWILSSEFGTQSEIRSHVRSLINSSPGSVWLAVMIQMRPDRTPAGHAVPILRTSQGLVVIPTRWPSTPFDVYRQVLTPTTDISQVVRNLLSRPDRTLERLTTIQLGEYHHNLFDFVISNRNCTGEGEDRRGTGEYPISASVNQCSSVDGRCAL
;
A
#
# COMPACT_ATOMS: atom_id res chain seq x y z
N MET A 1 -52.41 -2.70 -18.71
CA MET A 1 -53.40 -3.01 -19.79
C MET A 1 -53.06 -2.17 -21.02
N TYR A 2 -53.53 -2.57 -22.20
CA TYR A 2 -53.21 -1.91 -23.49
C TYR A 2 -53.75 -0.46 -23.58
N ASN A 3 -52.95 0.43 -24.16
CA ASN A 3 -53.31 1.48 -25.14
C ASN A 3 -51.99 2.17 -25.58
N TRP A 4 -51.51 2.26 -26.83
CA TRP A 4 -52.10 2.45 -28.18
C TRP A 4 -52.09 3.91 -28.67
N LYS A 5 -51.03 4.27 -29.42
CA LYS A 5 -51.12 4.82 -30.80
C LYS A 5 -49.74 4.82 -31.49
N VAL A 6 -49.74 4.94 -32.82
CA VAL A 6 -48.56 4.87 -33.71
C VAL A 6 -48.52 6.10 -34.61
N LEU A 7 -47.33 6.64 -34.86
CA LEU A 7 -46.98 7.31 -36.12
C LEU A 7 -45.51 6.96 -36.49
N ILE A 8 -45.06 6.69 -37.73
CA ILE A 8 -45.36 7.24 -39.09
C ILE A 8 -44.64 8.61 -39.24
N ILE A 9 -43.70 8.84 -40.18
CA ILE A 9 -43.25 8.08 -41.38
C ILE A 9 -41.81 8.55 -41.80
N ILE A 10 -40.95 7.71 -42.46
CA ILE A 10 -40.49 7.79 -43.89
C ILE A 10 -39.85 9.15 -44.31
N PHE A 11 -38.74 9.28 -45.07
CA PHE A 11 -37.80 8.33 -45.72
C PHE A 11 -36.38 8.98 -45.82
N LEU A 12 -35.45 8.83 -46.79
CA LEU A 12 -35.36 8.20 -48.13
C LEU A 12 -33.92 7.62 -48.38
N VAL A 13 -33.44 7.61 -49.62
CA VAL A 13 -32.26 6.91 -50.19
C VAL A 13 -31.69 7.73 -51.38
N SER A 14 -30.50 7.37 -51.91
CA SER A 14 -29.89 7.74 -53.24
C SER A 14 -28.90 8.92 -53.19
N VAL A 15 -27.73 8.97 -53.88
CA VAL A 15 -26.82 8.04 -54.63
C VAL A 15 -25.38 8.61 -54.41
N GLY A 16 -24.22 7.97 -54.58
CA GLY A 16 -23.81 6.63 -55.03
C GLY A 16 -23.02 6.66 -56.37
N ALA A 17 -21.70 6.42 -56.34
CA ALA A 17 -20.79 6.43 -57.51
C ALA A 17 -19.56 5.51 -57.27
N ILE A 18 -18.95 4.99 -58.35
CA ILE A 18 -17.89 3.97 -58.33
C ILE A 18 -16.63 4.50 -59.05
N LEU A 19 -15.45 4.19 -58.52
CA LEU A 19 -14.24 3.97 -59.32
C LEU A 19 -13.22 3.11 -58.55
N GLU A 20 -12.47 2.31 -59.29
CA GLU A 20 -11.59 1.25 -58.78
C GLU A 20 -10.16 1.75 -58.59
N TYR A 21 -9.39 1.14 -57.68
CA TYR A 21 -8.26 0.26 -58.02
C TYR A 21 -7.66 -0.34 -56.74
N GLY A 22 -7.32 -1.63 -56.77
CA GLY A 22 -6.83 -2.35 -55.61
C GLY A 22 -5.30 -2.48 -55.55
N ILE A 23 -4.72 -2.20 -54.38
CA ILE A 23 -3.44 -2.78 -53.94
C ILE A 23 -3.67 -3.36 -52.55
N ASN A 24 -3.24 -4.60 -52.33
CA ASN A 24 -3.28 -5.26 -51.02
C ASN A 24 -1.84 -5.39 -50.48
N PRO A 25 -1.40 -4.52 -49.55
CA PRO A 25 -0.20 -4.74 -48.78
C PRO A 25 -0.57 -5.46 -47.49
N THR A 26 -0.28 -6.77 -47.47
CA THR A 26 0.07 -7.58 -46.30
C THR A 26 -0.32 -7.02 -44.93
N GLN A 27 -1.25 -7.71 -44.27
CA GLN A 27 -1.36 -7.72 -42.81
C GLN A 27 0.04 -8.02 -42.22
N ILE A 28 0.74 -6.97 -41.76
CA ILE A 28 2.01 -7.13 -41.06
C ILE A 28 1.65 -7.59 -39.65
N ASP A 29 1.83 -8.89 -39.40
CA ASP A 29 1.75 -9.44 -38.05
C ASP A 29 2.88 -8.84 -37.20
N ALA A 30 2.56 -7.73 -36.53
CA ALA A 30 3.26 -7.26 -35.34
C ALA A 30 3.05 -8.29 -34.22
N SER A 31 3.68 -9.44 -34.39
CA SER A 31 3.68 -10.59 -33.48
C SER A 31 4.46 -10.28 -32.22
N SER A 32 3.94 -9.33 -31.43
CA SER A 32 4.12 -9.38 -30.00
C SER A 32 3.59 -10.74 -29.55
N SER A 33 4.46 -11.59 -29.01
CA SER A 33 4.08 -12.91 -28.54
C SER A 33 3.24 -12.76 -27.28
N LYS A 34 1.94 -12.47 -27.46
CA LYS A 34 0.91 -12.53 -26.41
C LYS A 34 0.74 -13.99 -25.99
N VAL A 35 1.71 -14.48 -25.21
CA VAL A 35 1.59 -15.73 -24.47
C VAL A 35 0.52 -15.49 -23.42
N ASN A 36 -0.72 -15.76 -23.82
CA ASN A 36 -1.92 -15.33 -23.13
C ASN A 36 -2.15 -16.25 -21.91
N TYR A 37 -1.27 -16.13 -20.91
CA TYR A 37 -1.38 -16.78 -19.62
C TYR A 37 -2.60 -16.21 -18.89
N SER A 38 -3.78 -16.75 -19.21
CA SER A 38 -5.00 -16.50 -18.46
C SER A 38 -4.80 -16.99 -17.03
N ILE A 39 -4.47 -16.05 -16.15
CA ILE A 39 -4.18 -16.33 -14.75
C ILE A 39 -5.47 -16.80 -14.07
N VAL A 40 -5.56 -18.12 -13.87
CA VAL A 40 -6.71 -18.76 -13.20
C VAL A 40 -6.69 -18.36 -11.73
N GLN A 41 -7.60 -17.45 -11.37
CA GLN A 41 -7.88 -17.10 -9.99
C GLN A 41 -8.91 -18.07 -9.42
N LYS A 42 -8.60 -18.68 -8.28
CA LYS A 42 -9.54 -19.50 -7.51
C LYS A 42 -10.01 -18.69 -6.29
N PRO A 43 -11.29 -18.28 -6.20
CA PRO A 43 -11.84 -17.66 -4.99
C PRO A 43 -11.68 -18.56 -3.76
N THR A 44 -11.62 -18.00 -2.56
CA THR A 44 -11.70 -18.79 -1.32
C THR A 44 -13.00 -19.59 -1.25
N ASP A 45 -12.93 -20.72 -0.58
CA ASP A 45 -14.10 -21.59 -0.39
C ASP A 45 -15.07 -20.92 0.61
N GLN A 46 -16.37 -21.22 0.48
CA GLN A 46 -17.36 -20.74 1.45
C GLN A 46 -17.05 -21.33 2.84
N PRO A 47 -16.99 -20.51 3.92
CA PRO A 47 -16.65 -21.00 5.24
C PRO A 47 -17.63 -22.07 5.75
N LYS A 48 -17.10 -23.09 6.44
CA LYS A 48 -17.86 -24.20 7.04
C LYS A 48 -17.78 -24.17 8.57
N ASP A 49 -17.87 -22.98 9.13
CA ASP A 49 -17.52 -22.68 10.52
C ASP A 49 -18.27 -23.58 11.51
N LYS A 50 -17.53 -24.31 12.34
CA LYS A 50 -18.07 -25.31 13.27
C LYS A 50 -17.16 -25.53 14.47
N ALA A 51 -17.70 -26.09 15.55
CA ALA A 51 -16.92 -26.47 16.72
C ALA A 51 -15.76 -27.42 16.34
N ILE A 52 -14.55 -27.16 16.87
CA ILE A 52 -13.39 -28.01 16.63
C ILE A 52 -13.47 -29.22 17.55
N LYS A 53 -13.83 -30.37 16.97
CA LYS A 53 -13.82 -31.67 17.64
C LYS A 53 -12.41 -32.27 17.71
N ILE A 54 -12.08 -32.82 18.88
CA ILE A 54 -10.83 -33.52 19.14
C ILE A 54 -11.07 -34.88 19.80
N LEU A 55 -10.09 -35.77 19.62
CA LEU A 55 -9.90 -37.01 20.36
C LEU A 55 -8.69 -36.79 21.28
N VAL A 56 -8.90 -36.81 22.60
CA VAL A 56 -7.81 -36.65 23.57
C VAL A 56 -7.07 -37.97 23.80
N HIS A 57 -5.98 -37.91 24.56
CA HIS A 57 -4.99 -38.98 24.71
C HIS A 57 -5.49 -40.33 25.27
N ASP A 58 -6.69 -40.38 25.87
CA ASP A 58 -7.34 -41.60 26.35
C ASP A 58 -8.46 -42.12 25.42
N GLY A 59 -8.73 -41.41 24.31
CA GLY A 59 -9.78 -41.71 23.35
C GLY A 59 -11.09 -40.93 23.53
N GLY A 60 -11.21 -40.07 24.55
CA GLY A 60 -12.41 -39.25 24.75
C GLY A 60 -12.65 -38.21 23.65
N GLU A 61 -13.91 -38.07 23.22
CA GLU A 61 -14.36 -36.99 22.32
C GLU A 61 -14.64 -35.70 23.11
N PHE A 62 -14.01 -34.60 22.70
CA PHE A 62 -14.21 -33.27 23.29
C PHE A 62 -14.17 -32.18 22.21
N CYS A 63 -14.44 -30.93 22.60
CA CYS A 63 -14.35 -29.76 21.73
C CYS A 63 -13.48 -28.65 22.34
N TYR A 64 -12.86 -27.83 21.49
CA TYR A 64 -12.24 -26.57 21.93
C TYR A 64 -13.31 -25.54 22.33
N ALA A 65 -13.11 -24.92 23.48
CA ALA A 65 -13.95 -23.90 24.09
C ALA A 65 -13.12 -22.63 24.38
N PRO A 66 -13.28 -21.53 23.62
CA PRO A 66 -12.67 -20.24 23.99
C PRO A 66 -13.22 -19.71 25.32
N ILE A 67 -12.34 -19.29 26.22
CA ILE A 67 -12.71 -18.74 27.54
C ILE A 67 -11.81 -17.58 27.96
N PHE A 68 -12.38 -16.62 28.70
CA PHE A 68 -11.66 -15.51 29.33
C PHE A 68 -11.71 -15.69 30.85
N SER A 69 -10.55 -15.83 31.49
CA SER A 69 -10.45 -16.10 32.93
C SER A 69 -9.08 -15.66 33.49
N GLY A 70 -9.02 -15.31 34.78
CA GLY A 70 -7.74 -14.94 35.43
C GLY A 70 -7.05 -13.67 34.88
N GLY A 71 -7.72 -12.91 34.01
CA GLY A 71 -7.15 -11.73 33.33
C GLY A 71 -6.59 -12.02 31.92
N GLU A 72 -6.84 -13.21 31.37
CA GLU A 72 -6.33 -13.64 30.07
C GLU A 72 -7.32 -14.59 29.37
N SER A 73 -7.09 -14.80 28.08
CA SER A 73 -7.85 -15.65 27.17
C SER A 73 -7.17 -16.99 26.93
N TYR A 74 -7.95 -18.07 26.84
CA TYR A 74 -7.45 -19.44 26.67
C TYR A 74 -8.35 -20.26 25.73
N ILE A 75 -7.80 -21.33 25.19
CA ILE A 75 -8.57 -22.44 24.63
C ILE A 75 -8.69 -23.53 25.69
N GLN A 76 -9.87 -23.72 26.25
CA GLN A 76 -10.20 -24.85 27.12
C GLN A 76 -10.66 -26.04 26.28
N ILE A 77 -10.68 -27.22 26.87
CA ILE A 77 -11.31 -28.43 26.34
C ILE A 77 -12.54 -28.74 27.20
N GLU A 78 -13.70 -28.79 26.56
CA GLU A 78 -14.99 -29.06 27.18
C GLU A 78 -15.78 -30.09 26.38
N GLN A 79 -16.86 -30.63 26.96
CA GLN A 79 -17.78 -31.48 26.22
C GLN A 79 -18.45 -30.68 25.09
N CYS A 80 -18.68 -31.30 23.93
CA CYS A 80 -19.11 -30.60 22.72
C CYS A 80 -20.51 -29.96 22.75
N TRP A 81 -21.23 -30.04 23.87
CA TRP A 81 -22.50 -29.37 24.13
C TRP A 81 -22.38 -28.21 25.14
N GLU A 82 -21.20 -27.99 25.72
CA GLU A 82 -21.02 -26.94 26.73
C GLU A 82 -21.07 -25.53 26.12
N ARG A 83 -21.59 -24.58 26.91
CA ARG A 83 -21.95 -23.24 26.43
C ARG A 83 -20.78 -22.40 25.88
N HIS A 84 -19.53 -22.75 26.20
CA HIS A 84 -18.34 -22.05 25.72
C HIS A 84 -17.79 -22.65 24.41
N VAL A 85 -18.31 -23.80 23.95
CA VAL A 85 -17.93 -24.41 22.67
C VAL A 85 -18.51 -23.58 21.54
N MET A 86 -17.64 -22.94 20.76
CA MET A 86 -18.00 -22.03 19.68
C MET A 86 -17.55 -22.54 18.31
N ASN A 87 -18.23 -22.08 17.26
CA ASN A 87 -17.83 -22.36 15.89
C ASN A 87 -16.54 -21.62 15.53
N ALA A 88 -15.60 -22.35 14.93
CA ALA A 88 -14.32 -21.80 14.47
C ALA A 88 -14.18 -21.92 12.94
N ARG A 89 -13.35 -21.03 12.38
CA ARG A 89 -12.93 -21.02 10.98
C ARG A 89 -11.45 -21.38 10.86
N TYR A 90 -11.05 -22.01 9.75
CA TYR A 90 -9.65 -22.20 9.37
C TYR A 90 -9.38 -21.58 7.99
N ASP A 91 -8.86 -20.36 7.97
CA ASP A 91 -8.87 -19.50 6.79
C ASP A 91 -7.69 -19.68 5.82
N VAL A 92 -7.78 -19.02 4.68
CA VAL A 92 -6.74 -19.00 3.64
C VAL A 92 -5.36 -18.58 4.16
N PHE A 93 -5.26 -17.78 5.22
CA PHE A 93 -3.98 -17.36 5.83
C PHE A 93 -3.46 -18.35 6.88
N GLN A 94 -4.07 -19.55 6.97
CA GLN A 94 -3.75 -20.60 7.94
C GLN A 94 -4.09 -20.21 9.40
N ARG A 95 -5.01 -19.27 9.60
CA ARG A 95 -5.45 -18.84 10.95
C ARG A 95 -6.62 -19.67 11.43
N ILE A 96 -6.63 -20.02 12.72
CA ILE A 96 -7.77 -20.63 13.40
C ILE A 96 -8.47 -19.54 14.20
N SER A 97 -9.69 -19.17 13.81
CA SER A 97 -10.40 -18.01 14.37
C SER A 97 -11.79 -18.33 14.91
N TYR A 98 -12.17 -17.63 15.97
CA TYR A 98 -13.51 -17.55 16.52
C TYR A 98 -14.07 -16.14 16.29
N TYR A 99 -15.39 -16.03 16.12
CA TYR A 99 -16.09 -14.74 16.09
C TYR A 99 -16.78 -14.56 17.45
N ILE A 100 -16.28 -13.63 18.26
CA ILE A 100 -16.70 -13.42 19.65
C ILE A 100 -16.99 -11.93 19.82
N GLU A 101 -18.20 -11.58 20.26
CA GLU A 101 -18.66 -10.18 20.46
C GLU A 101 -18.28 -9.26 19.28
N ASP A 102 -18.70 -9.67 18.08
CA ASP A 102 -18.44 -9.05 16.77
C ASP A 102 -16.94 -8.83 16.40
N THR A 103 -16.03 -9.53 17.07
CA THR A 103 -14.58 -9.46 16.87
C THR A 103 -14.01 -10.80 16.43
N TRP A 104 -13.10 -10.80 15.44
CA TRP A 104 -12.37 -12.02 15.06
C TRP A 104 -11.15 -12.22 15.96
N LEU A 105 -11.17 -13.28 16.77
CA LEU A 105 -10.08 -13.65 17.66
C LEU A 105 -9.44 -14.98 17.24
N CYS A 106 -8.12 -14.97 17.08
CA CYS A 106 -7.31 -16.07 16.53
C CYS A 106 -6.52 -16.78 17.62
N ILE A 107 -6.45 -18.11 17.54
CA ILE A 107 -5.55 -18.92 18.38
C ILE A 107 -4.11 -18.50 18.08
N THR A 108 -3.40 -18.02 19.10
CA THR A 108 -2.07 -17.43 18.96
C THR A 108 -1.06 -18.23 19.79
N ALA A 109 0.05 -18.61 19.15
CA ALA A 109 1.14 -19.30 19.83
C ALA A 109 1.89 -18.36 20.80
N PRO A 110 2.19 -18.78 22.05
CA PRO A 110 2.89 -17.96 23.03
C PRO A 110 4.31 -17.62 22.56
N GLU A 111 4.56 -16.36 22.25
CA GLU A 111 5.78 -15.89 21.58
C GLU A 111 7.07 -16.35 22.28
N LYS A 112 7.12 -16.26 23.61
CA LYS A 112 8.26 -16.68 24.43
C LYS A 112 8.64 -18.14 24.22
N VAL A 113 7.67 -19.03 23.98
CA VAL A 113 7.92 -20.46 23.73
C VAL A 113 8.50 -20.67 22.34
N ILE A 114 8.09 -19.86 21.36
CA ILE A 114 8.67 -19.87 20.00
C ILE A 114 10.11 -19.36 20.04
N ARG A 115 10.34 -18.22 20.70
CA ARG A 115 11.68 -17.62 20.90
C ARG A 115 12.63 -18.50 21.73
N GLY A 116 12.09 -19.26 22.68
CA GLY A 116 12.85 -20.13 23.59
C GLY A 116 13.21 -19.48 24.93
N GLU A 117 12.48 -18.43 25.30
CA GLU A 117 12.53 -17.79 26.61
C GLU A 117 11.76 -18.63 27.66
N GLU A 118 10.75 -19.39 27.23
CA GLU A 118 9.97 -20.33 28.05
C GLU A 118 9.92 -21.73 27.39
N ASN A 119 9.84 -22.80 28.20
CA ASN A 119 9.81 -24.17 27.68
C ASN A 119 8.44 -24.59 27.14
N TRP A 120 7.37 -24.15 27.81
CA TRP A 120 5.98 -24.40 27.45
C TRP A 120 5.12 -23.25 27.98
N ASN A 121 3.98 -23.00 27.33
CA ASN A 121 2.94 -22.09 27.82
C ASN A 121 1.63 -22.38 27.07
N TYR A 122 0.49 -21.91 27.61
CA TYR A 122 -0.82 -22.04 26.97
C TYR A 122 -0.92 -21.22 25.68
N VAL A 123 -1.86 -21.57 24.79
CA VAL A 123 -2.25 -20.72 23.66
C VAL A 123 -3.36 -19.75 24.06
N ASN A 124 -3.27 -18.51 23.59
CA ASN A 124 -4.21 -17.44 23.92
C ASN A 124 -4.99 -16.99 22.68
N LEU A 125 -6.03 -16.20 22.88
CA LEU A 125 -6.75 -15.51 21.81
C LEU A 125 -6.22 -14.09 21.65
N ARG A 126 -5.98 -13.67 20.41
CA ARG A 126 -5.61 -12.29 20.05
C ARG A 126 -6.42 -11.85 18.83
N PRO A 127 -6.62 -10.55 18.57
CA PRO A 127 -7.26 -10.09 17.36
C PRO A 127 -6.59 -10.69 16.12
N CYS A 128 -7.41 -11.24 15.25
CA CYS A 128 -6.95 -11.87 14.03
C CYS A 128 -6.23 -10.84 13.15
N THR A 129 -4.98 -11.10 12.79
CA THR A 129 -4.21 -10.28 11.84
C THR A 129 -3.55 -11.15 10.78
N ILE A 130 -3.13 -10.55 9.67
CA ILE A 130 -2.52 -11.29 8.53
C ILE A 130 -1.00 -11.19 8.48
N ASN A 131 -0.39 -10.43 9.41
CA ASN A 131 1.07 -10.26 9.52
C ASN A 131 1.69 -10.87 10.78
N ASP A 132 0.89 -11.45 11.69
CA ASP A 132 1.39 -12.18 12.85
C ASP A 132 1.63 -13.67 12.50
N PRO A 133 2.89 -14.15 12.46
CA PRO A 133 3.19 -15.56 12.19
C PRO A 133 2.78 -16.49 13.35
N LEU A 134 2.53 -15.98 14.56
CA LEU A 134 2.12 -16.76 15.73
C LEU A 134 0.66 -17.24 15.63
N GLN A 135 -0.15 -16.62 14.76
CA GLN A 135 -1.55 -16.99 14.50
C GLN A 135 -1.68 -18.08 13.41
N ARG A 136 -0.56 -18.50 12.78
CA ARG A 136 -0.56 -19.45 11.68
C ARG A 136 -0.34 -20.88 12.15
N TRP A 137 -1.31 -21.74 11.84
CA TRP A 137 -1.33 -23.16 12.19
C TRP A 137 -1.43 -24.02 10.94
N ILE A 138 -0.65 -25.10 10.86
CA ILE A 138 -0.72 -26.10 9.80
C ILE A 138 -1.19 -27.44 10.38
N VAL A 139 -1.88 -28.25 9.58
CA VAL A 139 -2.33 -29.58 10.01
C VAL A 139 -1.33 -30.66 9.59
N LYS A 140 -0.85 -31.45 10.55
CA LYS A 140 -0.03 -32.66 10.34
C LYS A 140 -0.44 -33.71 11.37
N GLU A 141 -0.44 -34.99 10.98
CA GLU A 141 -0.77 -36.11 11.89
C GLU A 141 -2.15 -35.93 12.55
N ASN A 142 -3.10 -35.34 11.82
CA ASN A 142 -4.41 -34.92 12.31
C ASN A 142 -4.37 -33.97 13.54
N SER A 143 -3.31 -33.17 13.71
CA SER A 143 -3.24 -32.13 14.74
C SER A 143 -2.79 -30.80 14.16
N PHE A 144 -3.08 -29.70 14.87
CA PHE A 144 -2.48 -28.41 14.58
C PHE A 144 -1.04 -28.34 15.06
N TRP A 145 -0.20 -27.70 14.27
CA TRP A 145 1.18 -27.35 14.57
C TRP A 145 1.43 -25.89 14.20
N THR A 146 2.39 -25.25 14.84
CA THR A 146 2.90 -23.93 14.42
C THR A 146 3.31 -23.94 12.94
N ALA A 147 3.26 -22.80 12.23
CA ALA A 147 3.56 -22.74 10.80
C ALA A 147 4.98 -23.22 10.39
N ASP A 148 5.97 -23.15 11.29
CA ASP A 148 7.30 -23.75 11.08
C ASP A 148 7.31 -25.29 11.22
N GLY A 149 6.19 -25.85 11.67
CA GLY A 149 5.96 -27.28 11.85
C GLY A 149 6.70 -27.90 13.04
N ARG A 150 7.18 -27.10 14.01
CA ARG A 150 7.98 -27.58 15.14
C ARG A 150 7.18 -27.92 16.39
N TYR A 151 6.13 -27.16 16.70
CA TYR A 151 5.39 -27.31 17.96
C TYR A 151 3.93 -27.72 17.69
N ARG A 152 3.55 -28.90 18.19
CA ARG A 152 2.19 -29.44 18.15
C ARG A 152 1.33 -28.76 19.21
N LEU A 153 0.09 -28.42 18.88
CA LEU A 153 -0.93 -28.04 19.87
C LEU A 153 -1.35 -29.29 20.65
N LYS A 154 -1.20 -29.23 21.97
CA LYS A 154 -1.45 -30.28 22.96
C LYS A 154 -2.38 -29.75 24.05
N ASP A 155 -2.76 -30.56 25.03
CA ASP A 155 -3.56 -30.13 26.18
C ASP A 155 -2.92 -30.41 27.55
N THR A 156 -3.12 -29.53 28.52
CA THR A 156 -2.75 -29.81 29.91
C THR A 156 -3.69 -29.07 30.85
N ASN A 157 -4.11 -29.74 31.93
CA ASN A 157 -5.12 -29.22 32.86
C ASN A 157 -6.45 -28.78 32.19
N TRP A 158 -6.82 -29.44 31.07
CA TRP A 158 -7.94 -29.06 30.18
C TRP A 158 -7.76 -27.76 29.37
N TYR A 159 -6.53 -27.25 29.19
CA TYR A 159 -6.24 -26.09 28.35
C TYR A 159 -5.20 -26.38 27.26
N GLY A 160 -5.41 -25.79 26.08
CA GLY A 160 -4.50 -25.89 24.93
C GLY A 160 -3.16 -25.22 25.19
N TYR A 161 -2.06 -25.93 24.88
CA TYR A 161 -0.69 -25.45 25.09
C TYR A 161 0.27 -25.92 24.01
N ILE A 162 1.43 -25.28 23.92
CA ILE A 162 2.57 -25.77 23.15
C ILE A 162 3.81 -25.92 24.05
N SER A 163 4.72 -26.81 23.67
CA SER A 163 5.98 -27.05 24.39
C SER A 163 7.12 -27.37 23.44
N ARG A 164 8.32 -26.94 23.83
CA ARG A 164 9.61 -27.27 23.21
C ARG A 164 10.09 -28.67 23.58
N ASN A 165 9.55 -29.26 24.65
CA ASN A 165 9.90 -30.62 25.09
C ASN A 165 9.12 -31.66 24.29
N SER A 166 9.83 -32.49 23.53
CA SER A 166 9.22 -33.59 22.75
C SER A 166 8.56 -34.65 23.65
N GLY A 167 9.06 -34.84 24.87
CA GLY A 167 8.53 -35.81 25.85
C GLY A 167 7.28 -35.37 26.62
N ASP A 168 6.82 -34.12 26.48
CA ASP A 168 5.62 -33.66 27.18
C ASP A 168 4.37 -34.38 26.63
N LYS A 169 3.48 -34.80 27.52
CA LYS A 169 2.36 -35.71 27.23
C LYS A 169 1.14 -34.98 26.65
N TYR A 170 0.03 -35.71 26.55
CA TYR A 170 -1.28 -35.19 26.19
C TYR A 170 -1.33 -34.61 24.76
N ASN A 171 -0.92 -35.46 23.82
CA ASN A 171 -1.22 -35.26 22.41
C ASN A 171 -2.71 -35.59 22.18
N HIS A 172 -3.50 -34.63 21.71
CA HIS A 172 -4.80 -34.89 21.08
C HIS A 172 -4.70 -34.81 19.56
N THR A 173 -5.69 -35.35 18.85
CA THR A 173 -5.89 -35.19 17.40
C THR A 173 -7.27 -34.60 17.13
N LEU A 174 -7.47 -33.99 15.97
CA LEU A 174 -8.78 -33.70 15.41
C LEU A 174 -9.56 -35.00 15.20
N ASP A 175 -10.87 -34.94 15.45
CA ASP A 175 -11.77 -36.02 15.01
C ASP A 175 -11.89 -36.04 13.48
N SER A 176 -12.13 -37.24 12.96
CA SER A 176 -12.46 -37.54 11.56
C SER A 176 -13.53 -36.63 10.93
N SER A 177 -14.52 -36.14 11.69
CA SER A 177 -15.51 -35.19 11.14
C SER A 177 -14.91 -33.83 10.74
N MET A 178 -13.70 -33.49 11.20
CA MET A 178 -13.01 -32.24 10.86
C MET A 178 -12.37 -32.25 9.46
N ASP A 179 -12.25 -33.40 8.80
CA ASP A 179 -11.55 -33.58 7.52
C ASP A 179 -11.95 -32.56 6.44
N ASP A 180 -13.25 -32.33 6.26
CA ASP A 180 -13.81 -31.40 5.27
C ASP A 180 -13.58 -29.92 5.65
N TRP A 181 -13.54 -29.61 6.94
CA TRP A 181 -13.24 -28.27 7.46
C TRP A 181 -11.75 -27.94 7.30
N VAL A 182 -10.86 -28.90 7.57
CA VAL A 182 -9.41 -28.75 7.32
C VAL A 182 -9.10 -28.53 5.84
N LYS A 183 -9.85 -29.17 4.95
CA LYS A 183 -9.71 -29.06 3.48
C LYS A 183 -10.35 -27.80 2.89
N THR A 184 -11.23 -27.12 3.63
CA THR A 184 -11.91 -25.89 3.18
C THR A 184 -10.98 -24.68 3.33
N VAL A 185 -10.57 -24.07 2.22
CA VAL A 185 -9.73 -22.86 2.18
C VAL A 185 -10.62 -21.63 2.36
N ALA A 186 -11.13 -21.46 3.58
CA ALA A 186 -12.21 -20.53 3.87
C ALA A 186 -11.82 -19.05 3.67
N THR A 187 -12.77 -18.24 3.23
CA THR A 187 -12.67 -16.77 3.19
C THR A 187 -12.30 -16.23 4.58
N PRO A 188 -11.27 -15.37 4.71
CA PRO A 188 -10.84 -14.86 6.00
C PRO A 188 -11.93 -14.04 6.70
N GLY A 189 -11.89 -13.99 8.03
CA GLY A 189 -12.84 -13.20 8.82
C GLY A 189 -12.59 -11.69 8.75
N ASN A 190 -11.33 -11.30 8.79
CA ASN A 190 -10.82 -9.95 8.61
C ASN A 190 -9.46 -9.99 7.88
N ILE A 191 -8.91 -8.81 7.54
CA ILE A 191 -7.56 -8.63 6.96
C ILE A 191 -6.70 -7.65 7.79
N SER A 192 -6.92 -7.62 9.11
CA SER A 192 -6.31 -6.63 10.00
C SER A 192 -4.79 -6.76 10.10
N ILE A 193 -4.12 -5.65 10.39
CA ILE A 193 -2.66 -5.51 10.50
C ILE A 193 -2.30 -5.15 11.94
N GLN A 194 -1.43 -5.93 12.58
CA GLN A 194 -0.79 -5.54 13.83
C GLN A 194 0.37 -4.59 13.55
N THR A 195 0.38 -3.46 14.27
CA THR A 195 1.39 -2.40 14.21
C THR A 195 1.59 -1.81 15.60
N SER A 196 2.54 -0.90 15.76
CA SER A 196 2.53 0.13 16.79
C SER A 196 2.30 1.51 16.16
N ILE A 197 2.03 2.52 16.98
CA ILE A 197 2.09 3.93 16.61
C ILE A 197 3.02 4.61 17.59
N ALA A 198 4.18 5.07 17.11
CA ALA A 198 5.21 5.68 17.93
C ALA A 198 5.43 7.15 17.56
N TRP A 199 6.05 7.90 18.47
CA TRP A 199 6.55 9.26 18.23
C TRP A 199 7.85 9.46 19.01
N ASP A 200 8.66 10.40 18.51
CA ASP A 200 10.03 10.62 18.97
C ASP A 200 10.17 11.99 19.68
N LEU A 201 10.90 11.98 20.80
CA LEU A 201 11.16 13.13 21.64
C LEU A 201 12.67 13.35 21.78
N GLN A 202 13.18 14.44 21.23
CA GLN A 202 14.57 14.83 21.47
C GLN A 202 14.73 15.36 22.91
N THR A 203 15.54 14.69 23.71
CA THR A 203 15.92 15.11 25.07
C THR A 203 17.41 15.41 25.15
N ALA A 204 17.88 15.86 26.32
CA ALA A 204 19.30 16.08 26.60
C ALA A 204 20.13 14.78 26.61
N TYR A 205 19.49 13.61 26.71
CA TYR A 205 20.15 12.30 26.77
C TYR A 205 20.14 11.54 25.43
N GLY A 206 19.38 12.00 24.44
CA GLY A 206 19.26 11.39 23.12
C GLY A 206 17.90 11.62 22.49
N ASN A 207 17.62 10.89 21.41
CA ASN A 207 16.24 10.77 20.90
C ASN A 207 15.53 9.65 21.65
N GLU A 208 14.35 9.94 22.18
CA GLU A 208 13.57 9.07 23.04
C GLU A 208 12.22 8.72 22.40
N ARG A 209 12.05 7.45 22.01
CA ARG A 209 10.79 6.94 21.47
C ARG A 209 9.74 6.73 22.56
N TYR A 210 8.49 6.97 22.21
CA TYR A 210 7.30 6.65 22.97
C TYR A 210 6.21 6.08 22.06
N PHE A 211 5.33 5.24 22.59
CA PHE A 211 4.24 4.57 21.86
C PHE A 211 2.88 5.03 22.37
N VAL A 212 1.97 5.35 21.44
CA VAL A 212 0.59 5.76 21.75
C VAL A 212 -0.19 4.57 22.31
N ARG A 213 -0.89 4.81 23.42
CA ARG A 213 -1.81 3.84 24.05
C ARG A 213 -3.08 4.54 24.55
N TRP A 214 -3.96 3.81 25.23
CA TRP A 214 -5.16 4.42 25.78
C TRP A 214 -4.80 5.48 26.84
N GLY A 215 -5.40 6.65 26.72
CA GLY A 215 -5.22 7.79 27.64
C GLY A 215 -3.79 8.38 27.73
N GLY A 216 -2.86 8.05 26.83
CA GLY A 216 -1.48 8.58 26.90
C GLY A 216 -0.48 7.88 26.00
N SER A 217 0.81 8.03 26.32
CA SER A 217 1.90 7.31 25.65
C SER A 217 2.86 6.68 26.66
N ASP A 218 3.60 5.66 26.23
CA ASP A 218 4.47 4.85 27.10
C ASP A 218 5.84 4.56 26.46
N LYS A 219 6.78 4.02 27.24
CA LYS A 219 8.06 3.50 26.71
C LYS A 219 7.92 2.12 26.09
N ASN A 220 6.98 1.33 26.58
CA ASN A 220 6.74 -0.03 26.09
C ASN A 220 5.92 0.00 24.79
N THR A 221 6.33 -0.78 23.80
CA THR A 221 5.58 -0.96 22.55
C THR A 221 4.17 -1.45 22.85
N THR A 222 3.17 -0.67 22.48
CA THR A 222 1.75 -1.03 22.63
C THR A 222 1.21 -1.53 21.28
N PRO A 223 0.70 -2.78 21.19
CA PRO A 223 0.06 -3.28 19.98
C PRO A 223 -1.20 -2.49 19.63
N ILE A 224 -1.24 -1.98 18.40
CA ILE A 224 -2.41 -1.40 17.76
C ILE A 224 -2.83 -2.33 16.60
N TYR A 225 -4.11 -2.60 16.51
CA TYR A 225 -4.72 -3.39 15.45
C TYR A 225 -5.39 -2.44 14.47
N TYR A 226 -4.85 -2.33 13.25
CA TYR A 226 -5.45 -1.60 12.15
C TYR A 226 -6.32 -2.53 11.32
N ASN A 227 -7.63 -2.28 11.21
CA ASN A 227 -8.50 -3.02 10.31
C ASN A 227 -8.70 -2.19 9.02
N PRO A 228 -8.21 -2.64 7.84
CA PRO A 228 -8.31 -1.88 6.59
C PRO A 228 -9.73 -1.68 6.05
N GLU A 229 -10.69 -2.51 6.46
CA GLU A 229 -12.07 -2.47 5.96
C GLU A 229 -12.91 -1.42 6.71
N SER A 230 -12.67 -1.27 8.01
CA SER A 230 -13.28 -0.25 8.87
C SER A 230 -12.44 1.02 9.04
N GLY A 231 -11.13 0.95 8.79
CA GLY A 231 -10.18 2.01 9.15
C GLY A 231 -9.96 2.17 10.66
N HIS A 232 -10.44 1.23 11.48
CA HIS A 232 -10.26 1.25 12.93
C HIS A 232 -8.78 1.17 13.32
N LEU A 233 -8.39 1.94 14.34
CA LEU A 233 -7.14 1.78 15.09
C LEU A 233 -7.49 1.39 16.53
N ALA A 234 -7.32 0.12 16.89
CA ALA A 234 -7.80 -0.45 18.14
C ALA A 234 -6.69 -0.98 19.06
N GLN A 235 -6.90 -0.89 20.37
CA GLN A 235 -6.22 -1.71 21.38
C GLN A 235 -7.12 -2.89 21.78
N TYR A 236 -6.52 -3.95 22.32
CA TYR A 236 -7.21 -5.16 22.75
C TYR A 236 -7.12 -5.32 24.27
N ASP A 237 -8.23 -5.65 24.91
CA ASP A 237 -8.27 -6.06 26.31
C ASP A 237 -8.33 -7.60 26.42
N PRO A 238 -7.25 -8.28 26.88
CA PRO A 238 -7.25 -9.73 27.05
C PRO A 238 -8.12 -10.23 28.21
N VAL A 239 -8.62 -9.33 29.08
CA VAL A 239 -9.52 -9.69 30.20
C VAL A 239 -10.95 -9.94 29.71
N SER A 240 -11.40 -9.18 28.72
CA SER A 240 -12.77 -9.25 28.17
C SER A 240 -12.85 -9.78 26.73
N GLY A 241 -11.73 -9.76 25.98
CA GLY A 241 -11.72 -10.02 24.54
C GLY A 241 -12.14 -8.81 23.67
N SER A 242 -12.46 -7.67 24.29
CA SER A 242 -12.97 -6.47 23.60
C SER A 242 -11.89 -5.68 22.85
N LEU A 243 -12.30 -5.02 21.76
CA LEU A 243 -11.52 -3.98 21.08
C LEU A 243 -11.93 -2.58 21.53
N TYR A 244 -10.94 -1.74 21.80
CA TYR A 244 -11.12 -0.32 22.10
C TYR A 244 -10.51 0.52 20.98
N CYS A 245 -11.35 1.12 20.14
CA CYS A 245 -10.94 1.96 19.02
C CYS A 245 -10.66 3.40 19.44
N MET A 246 -9.77 4.06 18.71
CA MET A 246 -9.52 5.50 18.76
C MET A 246 -10.62 6.24 17.98
N TYR A 247 -11.33 7.19 18.60
CA TYR A 247 -12.34 8.04 17.98
C TYR A 247 -11.89 9.51 17.98
N SER A 248 -11.97 10.16 16.82
CA SER A 248 -11.84 11.62 16.71
C SER A 248 -13.07 12.33 17.31
N GLN A 249 -12.85 13.47 17.97
CA GLN A 249 -13.91 14.29 18.58
C GLN A 249 -13.89 15.76 18.15
N VAL A 250 -13.21 16.10 17.04
CA VAL A 250 -12.94 17.50 16.63
C VAL A 250 -14.21 18.33 16.44
N GLY A 251 -15.19 17.81 15.70
CA GLY A 251 -16.48 18.48 15.49
C GLY A 251 -16.36 19.90 14.94
N GLU A 252 -17.02 20.86 15.58
CA GLU A 252 -16.97 22.28 15.24
C GLU A 252 -15.68 22.97 15.72
N SER A 253 -15.08 22.48 16.81
CA SER A 253 -13.83 22.99 17.39
C SER A 253 -12.64 22.87 16.44
N ASN A 254 -11.56 23.63 16.69
CA ASN A 254 -10.33 23.53 15.90
C ASN A 254 -9.57 22.21 16.14
N TRP A 255 -9.62 21.70 17.37
CA TRP A 255 -9.02 20.44 17.79
C TRP A 255 -9.85 19.82 18.93
N ASN A 256 -9.67 18.53 19.19
CA ASN A 256 -10.18 17.87 20.41
C ASN A 256 -9.40 16.57 20.69
N TRP A 257 -9.37 16.13 21.95
CA TRP A 257 -8.76 14.86 22.38
C TRP A 257 -9.40 13.66 21.67
N VAL A 258 -8.64 12.58 21.46
CA VAL A 258 -9.23 11.32 20.99
C VAL A 258 -9.88 10.58 22.15
N LYS A 259 -11.04 9.97 21.89
CA LYS A 259 -11.71 9.08 22.85
C LYS A 259 -11.38 7.63 22.51
N TRP A 260 -11.02 6.84 23.52
CA TRP A 260 -10.97 5.37 23.37
C TRP A 260 -12.33 4.80 23.80
N ALA A 261 -12.94 3.94 22.97
CA ALA A 261 -14.25 3.35 23.23
C ALA A 261 -14.41 1.98 22.57
N LEU A 262 -15.31 1.15 23.10
CA LEU A 262 -15.62 -0.18 22.59
C LEU A 262 -16.02 -0.13 21.10
N CYS A 263 -15.45 -1.04 20.32
CA CYS A 263 -15.73 -1.26 18.90
C CYS A 263 -15.59 -2.75 18.55
N SER A 264 -15.80 -3.08 17.27
CA SER A 264 -15.74 -4.45 16.75
C SER A 264 -15.08 -4.49 15.36
N ASP A 265 -14.98 -5.67 14.75
CA ASP A 265 -14.52 -5.83 13.35
C ASP A 265 -15.60 -5.47 12.30
N SER A 266 -16.81 -5.08 12.75
CA SER A 266 -17.92 -4.70 11.87
C SER A 266 -17.56 -3.52 10.96
N ALA A 267 -17.92 -3.63 9.68
CA ALA A 267 -17.71 -2.57 8.70
C ALA A 267 -18.49 -1.29 9.04
N ILE A 268 -17.86 -0.14 8.87
CA ILE A 268 -18.40 1.20 9.14
C ILE A 268 -18.32 2.08 7.89
N SER A 269 -19.11 3.16 7.82
CA SER A 269 -18.85 4.20 6.81
C SER A 269 -17.47 4.83 7.05
N LYS A 270 -16.81 5.24 5.97
CA LYS A 270 -15.60 6.08 6.06
C LYS A 270 -15.88 7.44 6.70
N ASP A 271 -17.14 7.86 6.82
CA ASP A 271 -17.59 9.05 7.56
C ASP A 271 -17.72 8.85 9.10
N ASN A 272 -17.36 7.68 9.63
CA ASN A 272 -17.44 7.39 11.06
C ASN A 272 -16.21 7.97 11.80
N PRO A 273 -16.37 8.63 12.97
CA PRO A 273 -15.24 9.17 13.74
C PRO A 273 -14.17 8.17 14.22
N ALA A 274 -14.38 6.85 14.10
CA ALA A 274 -13.37 5.82 14.34
C ALA A 274 -12.53 5.45 13.10
N PHE A 275 -12.85 5.97 11.91
CA PHE A 275 -12.07 5.76 10.70
C PHE A 275 -10.81 6.62 10.72
N TRP A 276 -9.64 5.99 10.54
CA TRP A 276 -8.36 6.64 10.36
C TRP A 276 -7.67 6.22 9.05
N ASN A 277 -7.13 7.21 8.37
CA ASN A 277 -6.32 7.06 7.17
C ASN A 277 -4.82 7.05 7.56
N VAL A 278 -4.12 6.00 7.15
CA VAL A 278 -2.69 5.75 7.40
C VAL A 278 -1.84 5.78 6.12
N PHE A 279 -2.42 6.13 4.96
CA PHE A 279 -1.74 6.06 3.65
C PHE A 279 -0.61 7.08 3.44
N PHE A 280 -0.44 8.03 4.37
CA PHE A 280 0.64 9.00 4.34
C PHE A 280 1.87 8.61 5.18
N GLU A 281 1.84 7.43 5.82
CA GLU A 281 2.96 6.92 6.62
C GLU A 281 4.19 6.53 5.78
N THR A 282 5.38 6.90 6.28
CA THR A 282 6.66 6.56 5.65
C THR A 282 7.68 6.03 6.67
N ASP A 283 8.82 5.53 6.19
CA ASP A 283 9.97 5.14 7.01
C ASP A 283 10.80 6.33 7.54
N GLU A 284 10.49 7.55 7.09
CA GLU A 284 10.89 8.81 7.77
C GLU A 284 9.77 9.34 8.70
N GLY A 285 8.70 8.55 8.89
CA GLY A 285 7.47 8.90 9.58
C GLY A 285 6.41 9.52 8.67
N GLY A 286 5.19 9.71 9.19
CA GLY A 286 4.09 10.36 8.47
C GLY A 286 3.00 10.90 9.38
N MET A 287 1.83 11.18 8.80
CA MET A 287 0.67 11.76 9.46
C MET A 287 -0.55 10.85 9.28
N ILE A 288 -1.06 10.34 10.40
CA ILE A 288 -2.38 9.69 10.46
C ILE A 288 -3.47 10.78 10.48
N THR A 289 -4.54 10.62 9.69
CA THR A 289 -5.66 11.57 9.65
C THR A 289 -7.01 10.90 9.89
N ASP A 290 -7.96 11.60 10.49
CA ASP A 290 -9.32 11.08 10.70
C ASP A 290 -10.19 11.12 9.43
N TYR A 291 -11.42 10.63 9.55
CA TYR A 291 -12.50 10.69 8.55
C TYR A 291 -12.78 12.03 7.86
N LYS A 292 -12.29 13.15 8.41
CA LYS A 292 -12.45 14.52 7.87
C LYS A 292 -11.12 15.16 7.49
N GLY A 293 -10.02 14.39 7.49
CA GLY A 293 -8.68 14.90 7.23
C GLY A 293 -8.08 15.70 8.40
N ASN A 294 -8.65 15.60 9.62
CA ASN A 294 -8.02 16.19 10.79
C ASN A 294 -6.78 15.36 11.16
N ALA A 295 -5.64 16.01 11.33
CA ALA A 295 -4.38 15.34 11.65
C ALA A 295 -4.36 14.86 13.10
N LEU A 296 -3.92 13.62 13.33
CA LEU A 296 -3.57 13.11 14.65
C LEU A 296 -2.34 13.88 15.16
N ARG A 297 -2.31 14.15 16.48
CA ARG A 297 -1.21 14.79 17.20
C ARG A 297 -1.03 14.21 18.59
N VAL A 298 0.18 14.37 19.12
CA VAL A 298 0.50 14.23 20.53
C VAL A 298 1.24 15.46 21.02
N THR A 299 1.00 15.84 22.28
CA THR A 299 1.74 16.87 23.01
C THR A 299 3.10 16.33 23.44
N ARG A 300 4.19 17.07 23.19
CA ARG A 300 5.54 16.64 23.62
C ARG A 300 5.91 17.09 25.03
N TYR A 301 5.11 17.98 25.63
CA TYR A 301 5.29 18.56 26.97
C TYR A 301 3.94 18.83 27.67
N GLY A 302 3.97 19.41 28.88
CA GLY A 302 2.77 19.85 29.61
C GLY A 302 2.08 18.77 30.45
N SER A 303 0.95 19.11 31.09
CA SER A 303 0.20 18.20 31.98
C SER A 303 -0.43 17.01 31.26
N ASN A 304 -0.78 17.19 29.98
CA ASN A 304 -1.41 16.18 29.14
C ASN A 304 -0.39 15.58 28.17
N TRP A 305 0.88 15.50 28.58
CA TRP A 305 2.00 14.97 27.80
C TRP A 305 1.69 13.59 27.22
N GLY A 306 2.04 13.37 25.94
CA GLY A 306 1.85 12.08 25.26
C GLY A 306 0.40 11.66 25.04
N VAL A 307 -0.60 12.48 25.38
CA VAL A 307 -2.01 12.20 25.10
C VAL A 307 -2.34 12.58 23.67
N ALA A 308 -3.02 11.68 22.95
CA ALA A 308 -3.38 11.87 21.56
C ALA A 308 -4.64 12.75 21.37
N TYR A 309 -4.62 13.59 20.34
CA TYR A 309 -5.74 14.45 19.93
C TYR A 309 -5.75 14.63 18.40
N ALA A 310 -6.83 15.18 17.85
CA ALA A 310 -6.93 15.50 16.43
C ALA A 310 -7.18 17.00 16.21
N VAL A 311 -6.71 17.54 15.07
CA VAL A 311 -6.78 18.99 14.74
C VAL A 311 -7.08 19.24 13.26
N LYS A 312 -7.84 20.30 12.97
CA LYS A 312 -8.11 20.77 11.60
C LYS A 312 -6.81 21.26 10.92
N PRO A 313 -6.56 20.94 9.65
CA PRO A 313 -5.36 21.39 8.94
C PRO A 313 -5.14 22.92 9.00
N SER A 314 -6.22 23.71 8.91
CA SER A 314 -6.20 25.18 9.01
C SER A 314 -5.82 25.77 10.39
N TYR A 315 -5.56 24.91 11.38
CA TYR A 315 -5.07 25.27 12.71
C TYR A 315 -3.69 24.67 13.03
N LEU A 316 -3.10 23.83 12.16
CA LEU A 316 -1.81 23.14 12.42
C LEU A 316 -0.65 24.11 12.73
N GLU A 317 -0.50 25.18 11.94
CA GLU A 317 0.48 26.25 12.13
C GLU A 317 0.31 27.01 13.46
N LYS A 318 -0.92 27.08 13.97
CA LYS A 318 -1.31 27.83 15.17
C LYS A 318 -1.25 26.96 16.43
N ASP A 319 -1.29 25.64 16.26
CA ASP A 319 -1.22 24.65 17.33
C ASP A 319 0.23 24.37 17.75
N THR A 320 0.83 25.36 18.40
CA THR A 320 2.21 25.34 18.94
C THR A 320 2.25 25.01 20.44
N SER A 321 1.09 24.93 21.10
CA SER A 321 0.96 24.70 22.55
C SER A 321 1.57 23.37 22.98
N ASN A 322 2.48 23.38 23.97
CA ASN A 322 3.22 22.19 24.41
C ASN A 322 4.07 21.52 23.31
N SER A 323 4.43 22.26 22.26
CA SER A 323 5.24 21.83 21.11
C SER A 323 4.78 20.47 20.54
N PRO A 324 3.60 20.35 19.93
CA PRO A 324 3.07 19.05 19.49
C PRO A 324 3.90 18.40 18.39
N THR A 325 3.57 17.17 18.03
CA THR A 325 3.99 16.54 16.77
C THR A 325 2.83 15.79 16.13
N SER A 326 2.76 15.83 14.79
CA SER A 326 1.95 14.94 13.95
C SER A 326 2.80 13.87 13.24
N LEU A 327 4.13 13.92 13.39
CA LEU A 327 5.04 12.93 12.77
C LEU A 327 5.08 11.69 13.65
N PHE A 328 4.37 10.65 13.22
CA PHE A 328 4.40 9.33 13.83
C PHE A 328 5.36 8.40 13.10
N VAL A 329 5.72 7.29 13.75
CA VAL A 329 6.48 6.18 13.18
C VAL A 329 5.71 4.90 13.45
N VAL A 330 5.41 4.15 12.40
CA VAL A 330 4.63 2.90 12.45
C VAL A 330 5.49 1.70 12.07
N ASP A 331 5.01 0.48 12.35
CA ASP A 331 5.75 -0.74 12.07
C ASP A 331 5.86 -0.98 10.55
N LYS A 332 6.93 -1.70 10.12
CA LYS A 332 7.13 -2.04 8.70
C LYS A 332 5.92 -2.77 8.09
N SER A 333 5.19 -3.56 8.88
CA SER A 333 3.95 -4.22 8.45
C SER A 333 2.91 -3.23 7.91
N LEU A 334 2.73 -2.07 8.55
CA LEU A 334 1.78 -1.06 8.07
C LEU A 334 2.31 -0.33 6.83
N LEU A 335 3.62 -0.04 6.76
CA LEU A 335 4.26 0.57 5.59
C LEU A 335 4.27 -0.33 4.35
N ASP A 336 4.36 -1.64 4.55
CA ASP A 336 4.24 -2.66 3.51
C ASP A 336 2.76 -2.84 3.09
N TRP A 337 1.82 -2.75 4.03
CA TRP A 337 0.38 -2.79 3.74
C TRP A 337 -0.09 -1.61 2.88
N THR A 338 0.33 -0.38 3.23
CA THR A 338 -0.06 0.82 2.47
C THR A 338 0.54 0.81 1.07
N ARG A 339 1.79 0.34 0.92
CA ARG A 339 2.42 0.08 -0.38
C ARG A 339 1.68 -0.98 -1.20
N TYR A 340 1.30 -2.11 -0.59
CA TYR A 340 0.53 -3.16 -1.29
C TYR A 340 -0.79 -2.62 -1.82
N THR A 341 -1.55 -1.93 -0.97
CA THR A 341 -2.83 -1.33 -1.35
C THR A 341 -2.64 -0.30 -2.47
N ALA A 342 -1.62 0.56 -2.39
CA ALA A 342 -1.32 1.52 -3.45
C ALA A 342 -0.95 0.83 -4.78
N SER A 343 -0.15 -0.25 -4.75
CA SER A 343 0.20 -1.04 -5.95
C SER A 343 -1.05 -1.64 -6.61
N ASN A 344 -1.91 -2.25 -5.80
CA ASN A 344 -3.15 -2.87 -6.24
C ASN A 344 -4.17 -1.85 -6.79
N LEU A 345 -4.22 -0.64 -6.22
CA LEU A 345 -5.03 0.49 -6.72
C LEU A 345 -4.49 1.08 -8.03
N GLY A 346 -3.16 1.24 -8.14
CA GLY A 346 -2.50 1.74 -9.36
C GLY A 346 -2.39 0.72 -10.50
N LYS A 347 -2.79 -0.54 -10.23
CA LYS A 347 -2.55 -1.70 -11.10
C LYS A 347 -1.07 -1.81 -11.48
N THR A 348 -0.21 -1.81 -10.45
CA THR A 348 1.26 -1.92 -10.54
C THR A 348 1.84 -3.04 -9.67
N ASP A 349 1.01 -3.97 -9.20
CA ASP A 349 1.46 -5.15 -8.43
C ASP A 349 2.45 -5.99 -9.25
N ARG A 350 3.43 -6.58 -8.57
CA ARG A 350 4.40 -7.46 -9.22
C ARG A 350 3.91 -8.90 -9.40
N TYR A 351 3.02 -9.37 -8.52
CA TYR A 351 2.50 -10.73 -8.55
C TYR A 351 0.98 -10.70 -8.44
N CYS A 352 0.32 -11.48 -9.28
CA CYS A 352 -1.01 -12.01 -8.98
C CYS A 352 -1.21 -13.28 -9.84
N PRO A 353 -1.75 -14.39 -9.31
CA PRO A 353 -2.14 -14.61 -7.92
C PRO A 353 -0.88 -14.59 -7.04
N ALA A 354 -1.07 -14.39 -5.74
CA ALA A 354 0.01 -14.54 -4.78
C ALA A 354 0.66 -15.94 -4.87
N GLY A 355 1.98 -15.97 -4.67
CA GLY A 355 2.80 -17.19 -4.72
C GLY A 355 3.30 -17.64 -6.11
N ASN A 356 2.92 -16.98 -7.22
CA ASN A 356 3.25 -17.41 -8.59
C ASN A 356 4.75 -17.17 -8.97
N LYS A 357 5.64 -17.88 -8.27
CA LYS A 357 7.09 -17.89 -8.47
C LYS A 357 7.48 -18.68 -9.71
N GLU A 358 6.68 -19.67 -10.11
CA GLU A 358 6.95 -20.61 -11.20
C GLU A 358 7.08 -19.90 -12.56
N SER A 359 6.05 -19.14 -12.97
CA SER A 359 6.03 -18.45 -14.28
C SER A 359 7.12 -17.37 -14.41
N LEU A 360 7.60 -16.82 -13.28
CA LEU A 360 8.60 -15.76 -13.24
C LEU A 360 10.03 -16.24 -13.02
N LYS A 361 10.29 -17.55 -12.86
CA LYS A 361 11.65 -18.15 -12.87
C LYS A 361 12.44 -17.79 -14.14
N HIS A 362 11.76 -17.46 -15.24
CA HIS A 362 12.37 -17.08 -16.52
C HIS A 362 12.35 -15.56 -16.82
N LYS A 363 11.47 -14.77 -16.21
CA LYS A 363 11.52 -13.29 -16.30
C LYS A 363 12.55 -12.74 -15.30
N ARG A 364 13.82 -12.75 -15.69
CA ARG A 364 14.94 -12.15 -14.93
C ARG A 364 14.83 -10.62 -14.97
N VAL A 365 14.00 -10.06 -14.07
CA VAL A 365 13.75 -8.62 -13.93
C VAL A 365 15.09 -7.87 -13.87
N LYS A 366 15.39 -7.08 -14.92
CA LYS A 366 16.57 -6.23 -14.97
C LYS A 366 16.39 -5.05 -14.00
N ARG A 367 17.49 -4.58 -13.44
CA ARG A 367 17.54 -3.60 -12.36
C ARG A 367 17.77 -2.23 -12.97
N THR A 368 16.92 -1.26 -12.66
CA THR A 368 16.95 0.11 -13.21
C THR A 368 17.04 0.11 -14.74
N LEU A 369 17.42 1.23 -15.37
CA LEU A 369 17.79 1.20 -16.78
C LEU A 369 19.18 0.56 -16.93
N PRO A 370 19.47 -0.14 -18.05
CA PRO A 370 20.82 -0.63 -18.35
C PRO A 370 21.87 0.50 -18.36
N SER A 371 23.12 0.21 -17.99
CA SER A 371 24.19 1.23 -17.94
C SER A 371 24.62 1.76 -19.31
N ASP A 372 24.25 1.04 -20.37
CA ASP A 372 24.39 1.38 -21.79
C ASP A 372 23.16 2.09 -22.37
N PHE A 373 22.06 2.24 -21.62
CA PHE A 373 20.82 2.85 -22.10
C PHE A 373 21.01 4.33 -22.53
N GLN A 374 20.42 4.66 -23.68
CA GLN A 374 20.30 6.00 -24.24
C GLN A 374 18.86 6.19 -24.73
N LEU A 375 18.42 7.44 -24.85
CA LEU A 375 17.16 7.75 -25.53
C LEU A 375 17.37 7.64 -27.05
N THR A 376 16.57 6.81 -27.72
CA THR A 376 16.45 6.79 -29.18
C THR A 376 15.54 7.94 -29.65
N GLU A 377 15.52 8.26 -30.95
CA GLU A 377 14.56 9.24 -31.50
C GLU A 377 13.10 8.86 -31.15
N ASP A 378 12.76 7.56 -31.15
CA ASP A 378 11.42 7.08 -30.75
C ASP A 378 11.12 7.39 -29.27
N TRP A 379 12.09 7.20 -28.38
CA TRP A 379 11.95 7.57 -26.97
C TRP A 379 11.84 9.10 -26.80
N ILE A 380 12.61 9.87 -27.57
CA ILE A 380 12.56 11.34 -27.58
C ILE A 380 11.18 11.83 -28.05
N GLN A 381 10.62 11.21 -29.11
CA GLN A 381 9.27 11.44 -29.61
C GLN A 381 8.20 11.07 -28.57
N ARG A 382 8.30 9.90 -27.93
CA ARG A 382 7.33 9.48 -26.90
C ARG A 382 7.35 10.40 -25.68
N LEU A 383 8.52 10.78 -25.20
CA LEU A 383 8.64 11.73 -24.09
C LEU A 383 8.06 13.09 -24.45
N TYR A 384 8.26 13.57 -25.69
CA TYR A 384 7.66 14.80 -26.21
C TYR A 384 6.13 14.73 -26.22
N GLU A 385 5.52 13.65 -26.72
CA GLU A 385 4.08 13.43 -26.69
C GLU A 385 3.50 13.54 -25.27
N ILE A 386 4.14 12.88 -24.29
CA ILE A 386 3.73 12.91 -22.88
C ILE A 386 3.72 14.36 -22.35
N THR A 387 4.61 15.25 -22.82
CA THR A 387 4.59 16.66 -22.37
C THR A 387 3.39 17.46 -22.86
N ARG A 388 2.76 17.04 -23.97
CA ARG A 388 1.68 17.77 -24.63
C ARG A 388 0.30 17.50 -24.02
N SER A 389 0.12 16.46 -23.22
CA SER A 389 -1.09 16.28 -22.40
C SER A 389 -1.08 17.28 -21.25
N THR A 390 -1.70 18.46 -21.46
CA THR A 390 -1.74 19.56 -20.49
C THR A 390 -3.16 19.95 -20.11
N ALA A 391 -3.34 20.29 -18.84
CA ALA A 391 -4.53 20.93 -18.31
C ALA A 391 -4.48 22.47 -18.45
N GLU A 392 -5.62 23.12 -18.22
CA GLU A 392 -5.72 24.53 -17.81
C GLU A 392 -4.89 24.80 -16.52
N PRO A 393 -4.49 26.05 -16.23
CA PRO A 393 -3.79 26.39 -14.99
C PRO A 393 -4.74 26.37 -13.77
N GLY A 394 -4.77 25.27 -13.01
CA GLY A 394 -5.48 25.22 -11.72
C GLY A 394 -5.34 23.92 -10.92
N THR A 395 -5.27 22.77 -11.60
CA THR A 395 -5.27 21.45 -10.93
C THR A 395 -3.95 21.15 -10.21
N ILE A 396 -3.97 21.22 -8.88
CA ILE A 396 -2.90 20.74 -7.99
C ILE A 396 -3.24 19.31 -7.57
N LEU A 397 -2.39 18.36 -7.97
CA LEU A 397 -2.45 16.94 -7.56
C LEU A 397 -1.03 16.52 -7.16
N GLY A 398 -0.87 15.97 -5.95
CA GLY A 398 0.45 15.91 -5.31
C GLY A 398 1.13 17.30 -5.31
N ILE A 399 2.47 17.32 -5.29
CA ILE A 399 3.22 18.58 -5.17
C ILE A 399 3.22 19.48 -6.44
N CYS A 400 2.98 18.94 -7.65
CA CYS A 400 3.19 19.72 -8.89
C CYS A 400 2.18 19.46 -10.03
N GLY A 401 1.06 18.79 -9.74
CA GLY A 401 -0.01 18.59 -10.73
C GLY A 401 0.49 17.95 -12.02
N THR A 402 0.18 18.56 -13.17
CA THR A 402 0.50 18.04 -14.51
C THR A 402 1.97 17.64 -14.67
N CYS A 403 2.91 18.44 -14.15
CA CYS A 403 4.35 18.17 -14.24
C CYS A 403 4.73 16.87 -13.51
N LEU A 404 4.10 16.62 -12.36
CA LEU A 404 4.32 15.43 -11.54
C LEU A 404 3.73 14.18 -12.18
N LEU A 405 2.49 14.25 -12.67
CA LEU A 405 1.84 13.11 -13.35
C LEU A 405 2.57 12.73 -14.66
N GLN A 406 2.98 13.72 -15.46
CA GLN A 406 3.83 13.47 -16.63
C GLN A 406 5.18 12.86 -16.23
N SER A 407 5.83 13.34 -15.16
CA SER A 407 7.09 12.76 -14.68
C SER A 407 6.92 11.28 -14.31
N PHE A 408 5.86 10.91 -13.59
CA PHE A 408 5.61 9.51 -13.24
C PHE A 408 5.24 8.64 -14.45
N GLN A 409 4.51 9.17 -15.43
CA GLN A 409 4.27 8.50 -16.71
C GLN A 409 5.58 8.15 -17.42
N MET A 410 6.47 9.14 -17.59
CA MET A 410 7.78 8.96 -18.23
C MET A 410 8.63 7.93 -17.49
N LEU A 411 8.69 8.02 -16.15
CA LEU A 411 9.45 7.10 -15.32
C LEU A 411 8.92 5.66 -15.40
N ALA A 412 7.59 5.48 -15.37
CA ALA A 412 6.96 4.16 -15.46
C ALA A 412 7.16 3.53 -16.84
N GLU A 413 6.92 4.28 -17.93
CA GLU A 413 7.13 3.79 -19.30
C GLU A 413 8.60 3.45 -19.55
N LEU A 414 9.55 4.27 -19.09
CA LEU A 414 10.99 3.97 -19.18
C LEU A 414 11.36 2.69 -18.42
N GLN A 415 10.93 2.51 -17.16
CA GLN A 415 11.28 1.28 -16.44
C GLN A 415 10.70 0.03 -17.10
N GLU A 416 9.42 0.05 -17.49
CA GLU A 416 8.72 -1.13 -18.04
C GLU A 416 9.19 -1.49 -19.46
N TYR A 417 9.29 -0.50 -20.35
CA TYR A 417 9.42 -0.74 -21.80
C TYR A 417 10.80 -0.47 -22.41
N HIS A 418 11.81 -0.06 -21.63
CA HIS A 418 13.18 0.23 -22.15
C HIS A 418 13.79 -0.86 -23.05
N SER A 419 13.39 -2.12 -22.86
CA SER A 419 13.89 -3.29 -23.59
C SER A 419 13.06 -3.68 -24.82
N GLN A 420 11.91 -3.03 -25.03
CA GLN A 420 10.95 -3.32 -26.11
C GLN A 420 10.70 -2.10 -27.03
N GLY A 421 11.02 -0.88 -26.56
CA GLY A 421 10.71 0.38 -27.23
C GLY A 421 9.53 1.11 -26.59
N PRO A 422 9.31 2.39 -26.91
CA PRO A 422 8.24 3.19 -26.32
C PRO A 422 6.83 2.75 -26.76
N LEU A 423 5.83 3.01 -25.92
CA LEU A 423 4.42 2.86 -26.28
C LEU A 423 4.06 3.76 -27.46
N GLN A 424 3.30 3.23 -28.41
CA GLN A 424 2.90 3.94 -29.64
C GLN A 424 1.54 4.66 -29.51
N SER A 425 0.79 4.42 -28.42
CA SER A 425 -0.52 5.04 -28.15
C SER A 425 -0.91 4.83 -26.67
N GLY A 426 -1.94 5.54 -26.19
CA GLY A 426 -2.43 5.40 -24.82
C GLY A 426 -1.35 5.77 -23.80
N GLY A 427 -1.20 5.00 -22.73
CA GLY A 427 -0.10 5.18 -21.78
C GLY A 427 -0.28 4.52 -20.41
N TYR A 428 0.74 4.66 -19.55
CA TYR A 428 0.83 3.93 -18.28
C TYR A 428 -0.19 4.38 -17.22
N PHE A 429 -0.22 5.66 -16.83
CA PHE A 429 -1.19 6.21 -15.88
C PHE A 429 -2.33 6.96 -16.57
N PHE A 430 -2.03 7.65 -17.66
CA PHE A 430 -3.03 8.31 -18.50
C PHE A 430 -2.78 8.03 -19.98
N ASP A 431 -3.81 8.25 -20.78
CA ASP A 431 -3.77 8.15 -22.23
C ASP A 431 -3.18 9.43 -22.82
N THR A 432 -2.02 9.32 -23.44
CA THR A 432 -1.30 10.48 -23.97
C THR A 432 -2.00 11.02 -25.22
N ALA A 433 -2.58 12.21 -25.09
CA ALA A 433 -3.18 13.00 -26.17
C ALA A 433 -2.71 14.47 -26.07
N PRO A 434 -2.47 15.16 -27.20
CA PRO A 434 -2.09 16.56 -27.18
C PRO A 434 -3.24 17.43 -26.66
N ASP A 435 -2.89 18.50 -25.94
CA ASP A 435 -3.79 19.59 -25.54
C ASP A 435 -5.06 19.11 -24.80
N THR A 436 -4.90 17.98 -24.08
CA THR A 436 -5.92 17.24 -23.32
C THR A 436 -5.47 17.10 -21.87
N ASP A 437 -6.38 17.24 -20.90
CA ASP A 437 -6.05 17.10 -19.47
C ASP A 437 -5.75 15.62 -19.11
N PRO A 438 -4.51 15.27 -18.70
CA PRO A 438 -4.17 13.90 -18.32
C PRO A 438 -4.90 13.43 -17.06
N PHE A 439 -5.44 14.33 -16.24
CA PHE A 439 -6.17 13.97 -15.03
C PHE A 439 -7.52 13.32 -15.28
N ASP A 440 -8.15 13.54 -16.44
CA ASP A 440 -9.45 12.93 -16.72
C ASP A 440 -9.31 11.45 -17.08
N SER A 441 -8.37 11.10 -17.97
CA SER A 441 -8.00 9.69 -18.22
C SER A 441 -7.46 9.01 -16.95
N PHE A 442 -6.57 9.66 -16.19
CA PHE A 442 -6.03 9.10 -14.94
C PHE A 442 -7.13 8.83 -13.89
N ARG A 443 -8.05 9.77 -13.70
CA ARG A 443 -9.19 9.65 -12.77
C ARG A 443 -10.22 8.62 -13.23
N GLN A 444 -10.48 8.51 -14.53
CA GLN A 444 -11.36 7.49 -15.11
C GLN A 444 -10.77 6.09 -14.94
N ARG A 445 -9.45 5.92 -15.13
CA ARG A 445 -8.76 4.63 -15.07
C ARG A 445 -8.43 4.18 -13.64
N TYR A 446 -8.21 5.12 -12.71
CA TYR A 446 -7.77 4.86 -11.34
C TYR A 446 -8.40 5.83 -10.30
N PRO A 447 -9.75 5.86 -10.12
CA PRO A 447 -10.43 6.91 -9.33
C PRO A 447 -10.04 6.96 -7.85
N LEU A 448 -9.83 5.80 -7.22
CA LEU A 448 -9.39 5.69 -5.82
C LEU A 448 -7.92 6.11 -5.64
N PHE A 449 -7.08 5.83 -6.64
CA PHE A 449 -5.67 6.18 -6.68
C PHE A 449 -5.46 7.69 -6.91
N TYR A 450 -6.26 8.28 -7.80
CA TYR A 450 -6.39 9.73 -7.96
C TYR A 450 -6.75 10.40 -6.62
N THR A 451 -7.68 9.82 -5.87
CA THR A 451 -8.11 10.34 -4.56
C THR A 451 -6.96 10.33 -3.55
N LEU A 452 -6.19 9.24 -3.45
CA LEU A 452 -5.01 9.18 -2.58
C LEU A 452 -3.97 10.28 -2.90
N LEU A 453 -3.66 10.54 -4.18
CA LEU A 453 -2.72 11.59 -4.56
C LEU A 453 -3.30 13.01 -4.41
N ARG A 454 -4.62 13.18 -4.53
CA ARG A 454 -5.32 14.46 -4.33
C ARG A 454 -5.17 14.98 -2.90
N ASP A 455 -5.21 14.09 -1.92
CA ASP A 455 -5.33 14.49 -0.51
C ASP A 455 -3.97 14.80 0.14
N VAL A 456 -2.85 14.37 -0.47
CA VAL A 456 -1.47 14.63 0.00
C VAL A 456 -1.20 16.12 0.29
N PRO A 457 -1.51 17.09 -0.60
CA PRO A 457 -1.24 18.51 -0.33
C PRO A 457 -2.19 19.11 0.71
N THR A 458 -3.40 18.56 0.88
CA THR A 458 -4.36 19.03 1.90
C THR A 458 -3.91 18.68 3.31
N VAL A 459 -3.23 17.54 3.48
CA VAL A 459 -2.73 17.08 4.79
C VAL A 459 -1.37 17.72 5.13
N TYR A 460 -0.46 17.85 4.16
CA TYR A 460 0.91 18.32 4.42
C TYR A 460 1.15 19.80 4.11
N GLY A 461 0.34 20.43 3.26
CA GLY A 461 0.58 21.81 2.79
C GLY A 461 0.40 22.92 3.85
N SER A 462 0.04 22.56 5.09
CA SER A 462 0.05 23.43 6.28
C SER A 462 0.82 22.80 7.46
N ALA A 463 1.66 21.80 7.17
CA ALA A 463 2.42 21.00 8.14
C ALA A 463 3.91 20.88 7.78
N ASP A 464 4.26 20.86 6.49
CA ASP A 464 5.63 20.82 5.97
C ASP A 464 5.83 21.91 4.91
N ASP A 465 6.70 22.88 5.22
CA ASP A 465 7.12 23.98 4.34
C ASP A 465 8.20 23.53 3.32
N SER A 466 8.55 22.24 3.32
CA SER A 466 9.51 21.61 2.40
C SER A 466 8.81 20.88 1.26
N SER A 467 9.43 20.89 0.08
CA SER A 467 9.02 20.03 -1.03
C SER A 467 9.23 18.54 -0.74
N ARG A 468 9.99 18.22 0.32
CA ARG A 468 10.61 16.92 0.55
C ARG A 468 9.63 15.81 0.92
N MET A 469 8.85 15.94 1.99
CA MET A 469 7.92 14.87 2.41
C MET A 469 6.77 14.72 1.40
N LEU A 470 6.23 15.84 0.91
CA LEU A 470 5.25 15.89 -0.19
C LEU A 470 5.71 15.12 -1.44
N THR A 471 6.98 15.28 -1.85
CA THR A 471 7.57 14.51 -2.96
C THR A 471 7.68 13.03 -2.62
N TYR A 472 8.08 12.67 -1.40
CA TYR A 472 8.23 11.27 -1.01
C TYR A 472 6.92 10.52 -0.99
N ILE A 473 5.90 11.09 -0.34
CA ILE A 473 4.56 10.48 -0.27
C ILE A 473 3.97 10.36 -1.68
N SER A 474 4.08 11.41 -2.51
CA SER A 474 3.63 11.34 -3.92
C SER A 474 4.29 10.17 -4.69
N ALA A 475 5.60 9.96 -4.51
CA ALA A 475 6.35 8.89 -5.17
C ALA A 475 6.04 7.49 -4.61
N ARG A 476 5.91 7.38 -3.28
CA ARG A 476 5.44 6.15 -2.58
C ARG A 476 4.01 5.78 -3.01
N THR A 477 3.13 6.75 -3.26
CA THR A 477 1.75 6.48 -3.69
C THR A 477 1.67 6.09 -5.16
N ILE A 478 2.34 6.80 -6.08
CA ILE A 478 2.20 6.55 -7.53
C ILE A 478 3.07 5.40 -8.04
N LEU A 479 4.25 5.20 -7.46
CA LEU A 479 5.17 4.11 -7.81
C LEU A 479 5.64 3.32 -6.57
N PRO A 480 4.69 2.71 -5.81
CA PRO A 480 4.92 1.97 -4.56
C PRO A 480 5.81 0.74 -4.71
N GLN A 481 5.84 0.14 -5.90
CA GLN A 481 6.60 -1.05 -6.20
C GLN A 481 8.12 -0.80 -6.27
N TYR A 482 8.56 0.46 -6.27
CA TYR A 482 9.97 0.85 -6.24
C TYR A 482 10.38 1.39 -4.87
N ARG A 483 11.61 1.07 -4.45
CA ARG A 483 12.27 1.75 -3.34
C ARG A 483 12.74 3.12 -3.83
N TRP A 484 12.24 4.16 -3.20
CA TRP A 484 12.66 5.54 -3.46
C TRP A 484 13.72 5.99 -2.45
N ILE A 485 14.71 6.79 -2.89
CA ILE A 485 15.79 7.32 -2.04
C ILE A 485 15.79 8.85 -2.15
N LEU A 486 15.49 9.53 -1.04
CA LEU A 486 15.21 10.96 -0.99
C LEU A 486 16.44 11.77 -0.58
N SER A 487 16.80 12.80 -1.36
CA SER A 487 17.87 13.74 -0.99
C SER A 487 17.44 14.67 0.15
N SER A 488 18.38 15.47 0.66
CA SER A 488 18.04 16.74 1.31
C SER A 488 17.30 17.67 0.34
N GLU A 489 16.60 18.67 0.87
CA GLU A 489 16.22 19.86 0.09
C GLU A 489 17.42 20.82 0.05
N PHE A 490 17.76 21.34 -1.12
CA PHE A 490 18.92 22.21 -1.34
C PHE A 490 18.46 23.63 -1.69
N GLY A 491 18.86 24.63 -0.90
CA GLY A 491 18.36 26.01 -0.99
C GLY A 491 19.37 27.04 -1.51
N THR A 492 20.66 26.70 -1.61
CA THR A 492 21.70 27.58 -2.13
C THR A 492 22.25 27.10 -3.48
N GLN A 493 22.70 28.05 -4.31
CA GLN A 493 23.31 27.72 -5.60
C GLN A 493 24.57 26.84 -5.47
N SER A 494 25.29 26.95 -4.35
CA SER A 494 26.43 26.08 -3.97
C SER A 494 26.00 24.63 -3.74
N GLU A 495 24.97 24.41 -2.93
CA GLU A 495 24.43 23.07 -2.65
C GLU A 495 23.84 22.45 -3.91
N ILE A 496 23.02 23.20 -4.65
CA ILE A 496 22.41 22.77 -5.92
C ILE A 496 23.50 22.32 -6.92
N ARG A 497 24.59 23.09 -7.09
CA ARG A 497 25.70 22.72 -7.96
C ARG A 497 26.51 21.52 -7.45
N SER A 498 26.65 21.38 -6.13
CA SER A 498 27.29 20.21 -5.52
C SER A 498 26.45 18.94 -5.72
N HIS A 499 25.14 19.04 -5.53
CA HIS A 499 24.20 17.94 -5.75
C HIS A 499 24.16 17.50 -7.21
N VAL A 500 24.04 18.44 -8.15
CA VAL A 500 24.13 18.15 -9.60
C VAL A 500 25.44 17.44 -9.97
N ARG A 501 26.57 17.79 -9.34
CA ARG A 501 27.83 17.05 -9.51
C ARG A 501 27.74 15.61 -8.98
N SER A 502 27.02 15.35 -7.88
CA SER A 502 26.79 13.99 -7.37
C SER A 502 25.93 13.15 -8.33
N LEU A 503 24.93 13.76 -8.98
CA LEU A 503 24.11 13.12 -10.01
C LEU A 503 24.95 12.76 -11.25
N ILE A 504 25.85 13.65 -11.70
CA ILE A 504 26.80 13.36 -12.79
C ILE A 504 27.76 12.23 -12.41
N ASN A 505 28.19 12.16 -11.16
CA ASN A 505 29.08 11.11 -10.65
C ASN A 505 28.37 9.79 -10.30
N SER A 506 27.04 9.73 -10.39
CA SER A 506 26.26 8.51 -10.17
C SER A 506 26.35 7.55 -11.36
N SER A 507 26.03 6.27 -11.12
CA SER A 507 26.12 5.22 -12.14
C SER A 507 25.18 5.45 -13.33
N PRO A 508 25.63 5.22 -14.57
CA PRO A 508 24.74 5.10 -15.74
C PRO A 508 23.61 4.09 -15.52
N GLY A 509 22.41 4.44 -15.99
CA GLY A 509 21.17 3.71 -15.72
C GLY A 509 20.36 4.23 -14.53
N SER A 510 20.94 5.11 -13.70
CA SER A 510 20.24 5.75 -12.58
C SER A 510 19.21 6.78 -13.06
N VAL A 511 18.08 6.86 -12.36
CA VAL A 511 16.98 7.78 -12.67
C VAL A 511 16.44 8.41 -11.40
N TRP A 512 16.05 9.69 -11.47
CA TRP A 512 15.44 10.44 -10.37
C TRP A 512 14.19 11.16 -10.86
N LEU A 513 13.25 11.40 -9.95
CA LEU A 513 12.32 12.53 -10.05
C LEU A 513 12.97 13.72 -9.34
N ALA A 514 13.11 14.84 -10.03
CA ALA A 514 13.49 16.12 -9.42
C ALA A 514 12.24 17.00 -9.24
N VAL A 515 12.10 17.60 -8.07
CA VAL A 515 11.04 18.56 -7.73
C VAL A 515 11.68 19.82 -7.19
N MET A 516 11.16 20.99 -7.57
CA MET A 516 11.82 22.25 -7.31
C MET A 516 10.86 23.43 -7.20
N ILE A 517 11.28 24.44 -6.45
CA ILE A 517 10.67 25.78 -6.45
C ILE A 517 11.52 26.68 -7.33
N GLN A 518 10.88 27.33 -8.31
CA GLN A 518 11.48 28.27 -9.23
C GLN A 518 10.86 29.65 -9.04
N MET A 519 11.68 30.68 -8.92
CA MET A 519 11.21 32.07 -8.87
C MET A 519 11.04 32.63 -10.27
N ARG A 520 9.89 33.27 -10.51
CA ARG A 520 9.61 34.08 -11.70
C ARG A 520 10.26 35.48 -11.57
N PRO A 521 10.35 36.27 -12.66
CA PRO A 521 10.87 37.65 -12.61
C PRO A 521 10.15 38.58 -11.63
N ASP A 522 8.87 38.33 -11.35
CA ASP A 522 8.05 39.05 -10.37
C ASP A 522 8.25 38.58 -8.91
N ARG A 523 9.17 37.63 -8.68
CA ARG A 523 9.42 36.93 -7.40
C ARG A 523 8.23 36.14 -6.86
N THR A 524 7.29 35.72 -7.72
CA THR A 524 6.31 34.70 -7.35
C THR A 524 6.91 33.29 -7.51
N PRO A 525 6.74 32.40 -6.51
CA PRO A 525 7.23 31.03 -6.61
C PRO A 525 6.39 30.19 -7.57
N ALA A 526 7.02 29.23 -8.22
CA ALA A 526 6.38 28.27 -9.10
C ALA A 526 7.04 26.90 -8.94
N GLY A 527 6.26 25.91 -8.48
CA GLY A 527 6.71 24.52 -8.45
C GLY A 527 6.92 23.96 -9.86
N HIS A 528 7.93 23.10 -10.02
CA HIS A 528 8.14 22.29 -11.22
C HIS A 528 8.63 20.88 -10.85
N ALA A 529 8.41 19.91 -11.72
CA ALA A 529 8.81 18.52 -11.53
C ALA A 529 9.22 17.88 -12.87
N VAL A 530 10.40 17.24 -12.91
CA VAL A 530 10.99 16.66 -14.12
C VAL A 530 11.77 15.37 -13.78
N PRO A 531 11.76 14.34 -14.64
CA PRO A 531 12.72 13.24 -14.52
C PRO A 531 14.15 13.69 -14.84
N ILE A 532 15.13 13.06 -14.19
CA ILE A 532 16.55 13.12 -14.55
C ILE A 532 17.02 11.69 -14.85
N LEU A 533 17.70 11.51 -15.97
CA LEU A 533 18.32 10.25 -16.40
C LEU A 533 19.85 10.41 -16.46
N ARG A 534 20.60 9.50 -15.85
CA ARG A 534 22.04 9.35 -16.07
C ARG A 534 22.27 8.30 -17.17
N THR A 535 22.55 8.75 -18.39
CA THR A 535 23.07 7.84 -19.44
C THR A 535 24.57 7.62 -19.23
N SER A 536 25.27 6.88 -20.09
CA SER A 536 26.74 6.83 -20.03
C SER A 536 27.40 8.18 -20.38
N GLN A 537 26.79 8.97 -21.26
CA GLN A 537 27.36 10.21 -21.82
C GLN A 537 27.22 11.42 -20.89
N GLY A 538 26.15 11.50 -20.10
CA GLY A 538 25.92 12.60 -19.16
C GLY A 538 24.60 12.48 -18.43
N LEU A 539 24.13 13.60 -17.86
CA LEU A 539 22.75 13.75 -17.40
C LEU A 539 21.87 14.25 -18.55
N VAL A 540 20.67 13.70 -18.63
CA VAL A 540 19.53 14.23 -19.38
C VAL A 540 18.48 14.66 -18.37
N VAL A 541 18.05 15.91 -18.42
CA VAL A 541 16.85 16.37 -17.70
C VAL A 541 15.70 16.29 -18.70
N ILE A 542 14.67 15.51 -18.38
CA ILE A 542 13.54 15.26 -19.28
C ILE A 542 12.45 16.30 -18.96
N PRO A 543 12.17 17.27 -19.84
CA PRO A 543 11.26 18.36 -19.47
C PRO A 543 9.79 17.93 -19.48
N THR A 544 8.97 18.61 -18.68
CA THR A 544 7.51 18.39 -18.57
C THR A 544 6.71 19.68 -18.82
N ARG A 545 5.40 19.53 -19.05
CA ARG A 545 4.41 20.57 -19.37
C ARG A 545 4.90 21.56 -20.44
N TRP A 546 5.22 21.04 -21.61
CA TRP A 546 5.88 21.76 -22.70
C TRP A 546 5.04 21.74 -24.01
N PRO A 547 3.75 22.15 -23.98
CA PRO A 547 2.79 21.85 -25.05
C PRO A 547 3.05 22.54 -26.40
N SER A 548 3.70 23.71 -26.40
CA SER A 548 3.69 24.68 -27.51
C SER A 548 5.04 24.91 -28.20
N THR A 549 6.01 24.00 -28.06
CA THR A 549 7.36 24.14 -28.65
C THR A 549 7.65 23.04 -29.66
N PRO A 550 8.35 23.33 -30.78
CA PRO A 550 8.69 22.33 -31.78
C PRO A 550 9.52 21.15 -31.24
N PHE A 551 9.27 19.97 -31.80
CA PHE A 551 9.98 18.73 -31.48
C PHE A 551 11.51 18.86 -31.57
N ASP A 552 12.03 19.54 -32.58
CA ASP A 552 13.47 19.73 -32.78
C ASP A 552 14.16 20.42 -31.59
N VAL A 553 13.46 21.34 -30.91
CA VAL A 553 13.96 22.03 -29.71
C VAL A 553 13.90 21.11 -28.49
N TYR A 554 12.83 20.32 -28.35
CA TYR A 554 12.71 19.32 -27.28
C TYR A 554 13.83 18.27 -27.37
N ARG A 555 14.09 17.74 -28.59
CA ARG A 555 15.23 16.84 -28.85
C ARG A 555 16.57 17.46 -28.46
N GLN A 556 16.81 18.74 -28.80
CA GLN A 556 18.05 19.42 -28.41
C GLN A 556 18.23 19.51 -26.88
N VAL A 557 17.16 19.80 -26.13
CA VAL A 557 17.21 19.86 -24.65
C VAL A 557 17.52 18.50 -24.01
N LEU A 558 17.12 17.39 -24.66
CA LEU A 558 17.42 16.03 -24.22
C LEU A 558 18.86 15.56 -24.50
N THR A 559 19.74 16.40 -25.06
CA THR A 559 21.15 16.05 -25.27
C THR A 559 21.87 15.79 -23.93
N PRO A 560 22.50 14.62 -23.72
CA PRO A 560 23.24 14.34 -22.49
C PRO A 560 24.39 15.32 -22.24
N THR A 561 24.55 15.80 -21.01
CA THR A 561 25.59 16.79 -20.67
C THR A 561 26.23 16.55 -19.30
N THR A 562 27.48 17.01 -19.16
CA THR A 562 28.24 17.06 -17.90
C THR A 562 28.58 18.49 -17.46
N ASP A 563 28.16 19.54 -18.20
CA ASP A 563 28.20 20.91 -17.68
C ASP A 563 27.11 21.07 -16.62
N ILE A 564 27.54 21.14 -15.36
CA ILE A 564 26.71 21.45 -14.19
C ILE A 564 25.82 22.68 -14.46
N SER A 565 26.32 23.67 -15.18
CA SER A 565 25.58 24.90 -15.50
C SER A 565 24.48 24.66 -16.55
N GLN A 566 24.70 23.77 -17.52
CA GLN A 566 23.67 23.35 -18.48
C GLN A 566 22.62 22.48 -17.81
N VAL A 567 23.00 21.56 -16.92
CA VAL A 567 22.02 20.77 -16.14
C VAL A 567 21.13 21.70 -15.31
N VAL A 568 21.71 22.70 -14.61
CA VAL A 568 20.93 23.69 -13.86
C VAL A 568 20.05 24.55 -14.78
N ARG A 569 20.49 24.88 -16.00
CA ARG A 569 19.62 25.54 -17.01
C ARG A 569 18.46 24.63 -17.45
N ASN A 570 18.70 23.35 -17.71
CA ASN A 570 17.67 22.41 -18.17
C ASN A 570 16.63 22.05 -17.08
N LEU A 571 16.94 22.26 -15.79
CA LEU A 571 15.96 22.15 -14.70
C LEU A 571 14.93 23.29 -14.70
N LEU A 572 15.25 24.45 -15.28
CA LEU A 572 14.33 25.60 -15.32
C LEU A 572 13.22 25.36 -16.35
N SER A 573 11.96 25.56 -15.96
CA SER A 573 10.84 25.40 -16.89
C SER A 573 10.75 26.53 -17.92
N ARG A 574 11.52 27.62 -17.72
CA ARG A 574 11.74 28.73 -18.66
C ARG A 574 13.08 29.45 -18.36
N PRO A 575 13.77 30.03 -19.36
CA PRO A 575 15.07 30.70 -19.16
C PRO A 575 15.04 31.98 -18.30
N ASP A 576 13.87 32.59 -18.07
CA ASP A 576 13.69 33.82 -17.28
C ASP A 576 13.60 33.57 -15.76
N ARG A 577 13.65 32.31 -15.33
CA ARG A 577 13.49 31.91 -13.92
C ARG A 577 14.80 31.67 -13.21
N THR A 578 14.77 31.73 -11.88
CA THR A 578 15.86 31.24 -11.03
C THR A 578 15.40 30.02 -10.23
N LEU A 579 16.33 29.12 -9.93
CA LEU A 579 16.09 27.92 -9.11
C LEU A 579 16.32 28.29 -7.64
N GLU A 580 15.28 28.17 -6.81
CA GLU A 580 15.32 28.56 -5.38
C GLU A 580 15.54 27.34 -4.49
N ARG A 581 14.72 26.30 -4.64
CA ARG A 581 14.88 25.02 -3.93
C ARG A 581 14.90 23.86 -4.90
N LEU A 582 15.72 22.85 -4.63
CA LEU A 582 15.77 21.58 -5.37
C LEU A 582 15.75 20.40 -4.40
N THR A 583 14.85 19.45 -4.65
CA THR A 583 14.84 18.11 -4.04
C THR A 583 14.88 17.08 -5.16
N THR A 584 15.56 15.96 -4.94
CA THR A 584 15.53 14.82 -5.88
C THR A 584 15.23 13.54 -5.13
N ILE A 585 14.47 12.66 -5.76
CA ILE A 585 14.17 11.33 -5.24
C ILE A 585 14.54 10.28 -6.30
N GLN A 586 15.49 9.40 -5.97
CA GLN A 586 15.99 8.37 -6.87
C GLN A 586 15.01 7.21 -6.96
N LEU A 587 14.71 6.76 -8.17
CA LEU A 587 13.99 5.51 -8.42
C LEU A 587 15.03 4.38 -8.31
N GLY A 588 14.93 3.60 -7.24
CA GLY A 588 15.84 2.50 -6.92
C GLY A 588 15.35 1.13 -7.39
N GLU A 589 15.78 0.08 -6.71
CA GLU A 589 15.31 -1.29 -6.98
C GLU A 589 13.84 -1.50 -6.58
N TYR A 590 13.21 -2.57 -7.07
CA TYR A 590 11.88 -2.96 -6.63
C TYR A 590 11.86 -3.24 -5.12
N HIS A 591 10.87 -2.69 -4.42
CA HIS A 591 10.66 -2.97 -3.01
C HIS A 591 10.20 -4.42 -2.81
N HIS A 592 10.84 -5.16 -1.90
CA HIS A 592 10.30 -6.46 -1.48
C HIS A 592 9.26 -6.24 -0.39
N ASN A 593 8.02 -6.08 -0.84
CA ASN A 593 6.84 -6.18 0.01
C ASN A 593 6.57 -7.67 0.34
N LEU A 594 5.97 -7.93 1.50
CA LEU A 594 5.52 -9.27 1.89
C LEU A 594 4.14 -9.60 1.30
N PHE A 595 3.23 -8.62 1.26
CA PHE A 595 1.83 -8.83 0.93
C PHE A 595 1.60 -9.26 -0.52
N ASP A 596 2.42 -8.82 -1.48
CA ASP A 596 2.39 -9.28 -2.87
C ASP A 596 2.54 -10.81 -3.01
N PHE A 597 3.14 -11.48 -2.01
CA PHE A 597 3.37 -12.92 -2.01
C PHE A 597 2.29 -13.73 -1.28
N VAL A 598 1.45 -13.08 -0.47
CA VAL A 598 0.50 -13.73 0.45
C VAL A 598 -0.92 -13.22 0.34
N ILE A 599 -1.18 -12.15 -0.41
CA ILE A 599 -2.54 -11.68 -0.71
C ILE A 599 -2.78 -11.77 -2.20
N SER A 600 -3.70 -12.65 -2.58
CA SER A 600 -4.27 -12.67 -3.92
C SER A 600 -5.65 -12.04 -3.88
N ASN A 601 -5.90 -10.96 -4.61
CA ASN A 601 -7.24 -10.35 -4.69
C ASN A 601 -7.97 -10.74 -5.97
N ARG A 602 -9.30 -10.78 -5.93
CA ARG A 602 -10.17 -11.10 -7.06
C ARG A 602 -10.15 -10.01 -8.12
N ASN A 603 -10.11 -10.41 -9.40
CA ASN A 603 -10.00 -9.57 -10.59
C ASN A 603 -8.64 -8.84 -10.75
N CYS A 604 -7.58 -9.25 -10.03
CA CYS A 604 -6.25 -8.63 -10.11
C CYS A 604 -5.45 -8.87 -11.41
N THR A 605 -6.07 -9.37 -12.49
CA THR A 605 -5.40 -9.68 -13.78
C THR A 605 -5.01 -8.43 -14.58
N GLY A 606 -5.54 -7.27 -14.22
CA GLY A 606 -5.57 -6.12 -15.11
C GLY A 606 -6.47 -6.36 -16.34
N GLU A 607 -6.58 -5.33 -17.17
CA GLU A 607 -7.29 -5.38 -18.47
C GLU A 607 -6.32 -5.21 -19.66
N GLY A 608 -5.00 -5.35 -19.42
CA GLY A 608 -3.98 -5.25 -20.46
C GLY A 608 -2.56 -5.50 -19.97
N GLU A 609 -1.72 -5.97 -20.90
CA GLU A 609 -0.25 -5.92 -20.91
C GLU A 609 0.45 -6.20 -19.56
N ASP A 610 0.32 -7.43 -19.06
CA ASP A 610 1.04 -8.00 -17.90
C ASP A 610 0.85 -7.31 -16.52
N ARG A 611 0.11 -6.20 -16.47
CA ARG A 611 -0.13 -5.40 -15.25
C ARG A 611 -1.12 -6.05 -14.30
N ARG A 612 -0.81 -6.01 -13.01
CA ARG A 612 -1.58 -6.69 -11.95
C ARG A 612 -2.10 -5.71 -10.92
N GLY A 613 -3.19 -6.11 -10.26
CA GLY A 613 -3.94 -5.31 -9.29
C GLY A 613 -5.37 -5.07 -9.74
N THR A 614 -6.26 -4.86 -8.78
CA THR A 614 -7.71 -4.78 -9.02
C THR A 614 -8.18 -3.37 -9.41
N GLY A 615 -7.51 -2.33 -8.92
CA GLY A 615 -8.03 -0.95 -8.90
C GLY A 615 -8.92 -0.62 -7.70
N GLU A 616 -9.20 -1.59 -6.83
CA GLU A 616 -10.09 -1.49 -5.66
C GLU A 616 -9.33 -1.62 -4.34
N TYR A 617 -9.93 -1.20 -3.21
CA TYR A 617 -9.34 -1.49 -1.90
C TYR A 617 -9.39 -3.00 -1.59
N PRO A 618 -8.31 -3.63 -1.11
CA PRO A 618 -8.34 -5.00 -0.61
C PRO A 618 -9.33 -5.16 0.55
N ILE A 619 -10.16 -6.20 0.49
CA ILE A 619 -11.10 -6.61 1.55
C ILE A 619 -11.08 -8.13 1.74
N SER A 620 -11.43 -8.64 2.92
CA SER A 620 -11.50 -10.08 3.23
C SER A 620 -12.30 -10.89 2.21
N ALA A 621 -13.47 -10.38 1.80
CA ALA A 621 -14.34 -10.99 0.80
C ALA A 621 -13.78 -10.98 -0.65
N SER A 622 -12.68 -10.25 -0.90
CA SER A 622 -12.01 -10.24 -2.21
C SER A 622 -10.81 -11.18 -2.29
N VAL A 623 -10.43 -11.84 -1.19
CA VAL A 623 -9.26 -12.73 -1.15
C VAL A 623 -9.53 -14.02 -1.94
N ASN A 624 -8.59 -14.37 -2.81
CA ASN A 624 -8.48 -15.63 -3.54
C ASN A 624 -7.57 -16.60 -2.79
N GLN A 625 -7.67 -17.88 -3.13
CA GLN A 625 -6.69 -18.90 -2.78
C GLN A 625 -5.35 -18.59 -3.46
N CYS A 626 -4.25 -18.90 -2.78
CA CYS A 626 -2.89 -18.76 -3.31
C CYS A 626 -2.52 -19.94 -4.21
N SER A 627 -1.45 -19.77 -4.98
CA SER A 627 -0.94 -20.79 -5.93
C SER A 627 -0.12 -21.94 -5.27
N SER A 628 -0.34 -22.21 -3.98
CA SER A 628 0.22 -23.35 -3.27
C SER A 628 -0.54 -24.64 -3.55
N VAL A 629 0.04 -25.78 -3.17
CA VAL A 629 -0.59 -27.12 -3.35
C VAL A 629 -1.88 -27.27 -2.52
N ASP A 630 -1.97 -26.57 -1.37
CA ASP A 630 -3.14 -26.57 -0.47
C ASP A 630 -4.07 -25.36 -0.67
N GLY A 631 -3.79 -24.47 -1.62
CA GLY A 631 -4.51 -23.21 -1.84
C GLY A 631 -4.30 -22.13 -0.77
N ARG A 632 -3.57 -22.40 0.31
CA ARG A 632 -3.40 -21.46 1.44
C ARG A 632 -2.24 -20.49 1.22
N CYS A 633 -2.44 -19.25 1.65
CA CYS A 633 -1.52 -18.15 1.51
C CYS A 633 -0.49 -18.13 2.66
N ALA A 634 0.57 -18.91 2.48
CA ALA A 634 1.70 -18.96 3.41
C ALA A 634 2.70 -17.80 3.19
N LEU A 635 3.02 -17.07 4.27
CA LEU A 635 4.30 -16.32 4.39
C LEU A 635 5.48 -17.32 4.37
#